data_AF-A0A5P1R985-F1
#
_entry.id   AF-A0A5P1R985-F1
#
_cell.length_a   1.000
_cell.length_b   1.000
_cell.length_c   1.000
_cell.angle_alpha   90.00
_cell.angle_beta   90.00
_cell.angle_gamma   90.00
#
_symmetry.space_group_name_H-M   'P 1'
#
loop_
_entity.id
_entity.type
_entity.pdbx_description
1 polymer ?
#
loop_
_entity_poly.entity_id
_entity_poly.type
_entity_poly.pdbx_seq_one_letter_code
_entity_poly.pdbx_strand_id
1 'polypeptide(L)'
;MTWWVDDIAIENADQLLRLYVDTDDNTPRMQQLSAVRDALFDNLEEVSSAAEVTGLIHWYLRDQQIVAHGETLDETADRLSDIDIEQDTDQYTDLIFRIKIAIERLDDIMLAEL
;
A
#
# COMPACT_ATOMS: atom_id res chain seq x y z
N MET A 1 1.18 -10.61 13.49
CA MET A 1 2.37 -9.92 14.07
C MET A 1 1.90 -8.72 14.92
N THR A 2 2.70 -8.18 15.84
CA THR A 2 2.35 -6.94 16.58
C THR A 2 3.43 -5.90 16.41
N TRP A 3 3.07 -4.72 15.94
CA TRP A 3 3.94 -3.55 15.85
C TRP A 3 3.64 -2.56 16.97
N TRP A 4 4.63 -1.75 17.32
CA TRP A 4 4.50 -0.71 18.33
C TRP A 4 4.91 0.62 17.72
N VAL A 5 3.99 1.58 17.76
CA VAL A 5 4.21 2.97 17.31
C VAL A 5 3.91 3.84 18.52
N ASP A 6 4.94 4.52 19.02
CA ASP A 6 4.94 5.07 20.38
C ASP A 6 4.50 4.01 21.42
N ASP A 7 3.45 4.29 22.19
CA ASP A 7 2.85 3.39 23.19
C ASP A 7 1.57 2.68 22.66
N ILE A 8 1.35 2.70 21.35
CA ILE A 8 0.16 2.11 20.70
C ILE A 8 0.55 0.80 20.04
N ALA A 9 -0.12 -0.29 20.44
CA ALA A 9 -0.02 -1.58 19.78
C ALA A 9 -0.86 -1.59 18.49
N ILE A 10 -0.26 -2.06 17.40
CA ILE A 10 -0.90 -2.26 16.10
C ILE A 10 -0.83 -3.75 15.80
N GLU A 11 -2.00 -4.38 15.68
CA GLU A 11 -2.13 -5.83 15.50
C GLU A 11 -2.58 -6.21 14.08
N ASN A 12 -3.15 -5.28 13.33
CA ASN A 12 -3.69 -5.52 11.98
C ASN A 12 -3.74 -4.25 11.13
N ALA A 13 -4.11 -4.42 9.85
CA ALA A 13 -4.19 -3.35 8.87
C ALA A 13 -5.30 -2.32 9.18
N ASP A 14 -6.50 -2.73 9.63
CA ASP A 14 -7.57 -1.79 10.04
C ASP A 14 -7.07 -0.81 11.12
N GLN A 15 -6.41 -1.30 12.17
CA GLN A 15 -5.86 -0.45 13.22
C GLN A 15 -4.81 0.53 12.68
N LEU A 16 -3.91 0.04 11.82
CA LEU A 16 -2.91 0.89 11.18
C LEU A 16 -3.57 2.00 10.35
N LEU A 17 -4.54 1.66 9.51
CA LEU A 17 -5.19 2.60 8.61
C LEU A 17 -5.97 3.68 9.37
N ARG A 18 -6.60 3.33 10.50
CA ARG A 18 -7.25 4.33 11.37
C ARG A 18 -6.24 5.30 11.98
N LEU A 19 -5.11 4.78 12.49
CA LEU A 19 -4.05 5.63 13.02
C LEU A 19 -3.46 6.53 11.94
N TYR A 20 -3.29 6.02 10.73
CA TYR A 20 -2.87 6.79 9.57
C TYR A 20 -3.82 7.96 9.30
N VAL A 21 -5.12 7.72 9.20
CA VAL A 21 -6.13 8.78 8.96
C VAL A 21 -6.12 9.85 10.07
N ASP A 22 -5.88 9.44 11.31
CA ASP A 22 -5.88 10.34 12.47
C ASP A 22 -4.53 11.07 12.69
N THR A 23 -3.49 10.75 11.91
CA THR A 23 -2.13 11.28 12.10
C THR A 23 -1.79 12.33 11.03
N ASP A 24 -1.28 13.48 11.45
CA ASP A 24 -0.78 14.51 10.53
C ASP A 24 0.48 14.03 9.80
N ASP A 25 0.51 14.24 8.48
CA ASP A 25 1.57 13.78 7.57
C ASP A 25 2.98 14.27 7.96
N ASN A 26 3.09 15.40 8.65
CA ASN A 26 4.38 16.02 9.03
C ASN A 26 4.90 15.55 10.39
N THR A 27 4.25 14.58 11.02
CA THR A 27 4.66 14.08 12.33
C THR A 27 5.67 12.94 12.22
N PRO A 28 6.60 12.79 13.18
CA PRO A 28 7.47 11.61 13.25
C PRO A 28 6.69 10.30 13.32
N ARG A 29 5.48 10.32 13.87
CA ARG A 29 4.58 9.17 13.93
C ARG A 29 4.21 8.68 12.53
N MET A 30 3.96 9.57 11.57
CA MET A 30 3.64 9.16 10.20
C MET A 30 4.75 8.27 9.61
N GLN A 31 6.02 8.60 9.85
CA GLN A 31 7.15 7.78 9.37
C GLN A 31 7.16 6.38 9.99
N GLN A 32 6.83 6.26 11.27
CA GLN A 32 6.72 4.97 11.95
C GLN A 32 5.55 4.15 11.40
N LEU A 33 4.40 4.79 11.16
CA LEU A 33 3.24 4.14 10.56
C LEU A 33 3.57 3.66 9.13
N SER A 34 4.25 4.47 8.31
CA SER A 34 4.68 4.06 6.96
C SER A 34 5.59 2.83 7.01
N ALA A 35 6.48 2.72 7.99
CA ALA A 35 7.31 1.52 8.16
C ALA A 35 6.48 0.27 8.50
N VAL A 36 5.40 0.41 9.27
CA VAL A 36 4.48 -0.69 9.56
C VAL A 36 3.68 -1.08 8.31
N ARG A 37 3.23 -0.10 7.51
CA ARG A 37 2.58 -0.37 6.21
C ARG A 37 3.50 -1.17 5.30
N ASP A 38 4.76 -0.78 5.20
CA ASP A 38 5.73 -1.45 4.33
C ASP A 38 5.98 -2.90 4.78
N ALA A 39 6.03 -3.14 6.10
CA ALA A 39 6.09 -4.50 6.66
C ALA A 39 4.81 -5.33 6.41
N LEU A 40 3.64 -4.69 6.33
CA LEU A 40 2.39 -5.36 5.95
C LEU A 40 2.37 -5.76 4.47
N PHE A 41 2.99 -5.00 3.57
CA PHE A 41 3.12 -5.43 2.18
C PHE A 41 3.98 -6.68 2.01
N ASP A 42 4.93 -6.91 2.93
CA ASP A 42 5.74 -8.13 2.94
C ASP A 42 4.96 -9.36 3.44
N ASN A 43 3.77 -9.17 4.03
CA ASN A 43 2.89 -10.22 4.57
C ASN A 43 1.42 -9.96 4.18
N LEU A 44 1.19 -9.52 2.95
CA LEU A 44 -0.12 -9.03 2.51
C LEU A 44 -1.20 -10.13 2.51
N GLU A 45 -0.79 -11.40 2.48
CA GLU A 45 -1.65 -12.58 2.66
C GLU A 45 -2.36 -12.61 4.02
N GLU A 46 -1.81 -11.96 5.06
CA GLU A 46 -2.44 -11.85 6.38
C GLU A 46 -3.52 -10.75 6.43
N VAL A 47 -3.56 -9.85 5.45
CA VAL A 47 -4.56 -8.77 5.37
C VAL A 47 -5.90 -9.36 4.95
N SER A 48 -6.94 -9.10 5.75
CA SER A 48 -8.16 -9.92 5.75
C SER A 48 -9.25 -9.40 4.83
N SER A 49 -9.20 -8.13 4.41
CA SER A 49 -10.25 -7.53 3.60
C SER A 49 -9.73 -6.72 2.42
N ALA A 50 -10.52 -6.69 1.35
CA ALA A 50 -10.22 -5.89 0.17
C ALA A 50 -10.06 -4.40 0.53
N ALA A 51 -10.90 -3.89 1.45
CA ALA A 51 -10.84 -2.51 1.91
C ALA A 51 -9.49 -2.15 2.58
N GLU A 52 -8.93 -3.06 3.37
CA GLU A 52 -7.61 -2.86 3.98
C GLU A 52 -6.50 -2.86 2.93
N VAL A 53 -6.50 -3.84 2.01
CA VAL A 53 -5.50 -3.90 0.92
C VAL A 53 -5.56 -2.62 0.07
N THR A 54 -6.76 -2.21 -0.32
CA THR A 54 -7.00 -0.95 -1.04
C THR A 54 -6.49 0.26 -0.25
N GLY A 55 -6.77 0.32 1.06
CA GLY A 55 -6.29 1.41 1.91
C GLY A 55 -4.76 1.51 1.94
N LEU A 56 -4.08 0.38 2.11
CA LEU A 56 -2.62 0.32 2.16
C LEU A 56 -1.98 0.77 0.84
N ILE A 57 -2.46 0.26 -0.30
CA ILE A 57 -1.89 0.61 -1.62
C ILE A 57 -2.17 2.07 -1.99
N HIS A 58 -3.35 2.60 -1.71
CA HIS A 58 -3.63 4.01 -1.99
C HIS A 58 -2.83 4.96 -1.11
N TRP A 59 -2.58 4.60 0.15
CA TRP A 59 -1.65 5.35 0.99
C TRP A 59 -0.22 5.29 0.42
N TYR A 60 0.26 4.11 0.02
CA TYR A 60 1.58 3.98 -0.58
C TYR A 60 1.74 4.81 -1.87
N LEU A 61 0.74 4.78 -2.77
CA LEU A 61 0.70 5.63 -3.96
C LEU A 61 0.77 7.13 -3.61
N ARG A 62 0.01 7.56 -2.59
CA ARG A 62 0.00 8.95 -2.11
C ARG A 62 1.39 9.40 -1.63
N ASP A 63 2.07 8.56 -0.86
CA ASP A 63 3.40 8.86 -0.33
C ASP A 63 4.46 8.93 -1.45
N GLN A 64 4.28 8.16 -2.53
CA GLN A 64 5.09 8.26 -3.75
C GLN A 64 4.66 9.40 -4.70
N GLN A 65 3.69 10.22 -4.29
CA GLN A 65 3.13 11.32 -5.09
C GLN A 65 2.52 10.87 -6.42
N ILE A 66 2.02 9.64 -6.48
CA ILE A 66 1.38 9.08 -7.66
C ILE A 66 -0.12 9.36 -7.59
N VAL A 67 -0.59 10.11 -8.58
CA VAL A 67 -2.00 10.41 -8.75
C VAL A 67 -2.60 9.40 -9.70
N ALA A 68 -3.62 8.66 -9.26
CA ALA A 68 -4.43 7.84 -10.14
C ALA A 68 -5.39 8.75 -10.92
N HIS A 69 -5.36 8.70 -12.25
CA HIS A 69 -6.20 9.55 -13.11
C HIS A 69 -7.56 8.90 -13.44
N GLY A 70 -8.20 8.30 -12.43
CA GLY A 70 -9.35 7.42 -12.62
C GLY A 70 -8.98 6.01 -13.12
N GLU A 71 -7.67 5.74 -13.17
CA GLU A 71 -7.07 4.46 -13.52
C GLU A 71 -7.32 3.42 -12.43
N THR A 72 -7.44 2.17 -12.86
CA THR A 72 -7.28 1.01 -11.98
C THR A 72 -5.82 0.87 -11.52
N LEU A 73 -5.59 0.01 -10.52
CA LEU A 73 -4.23 -0.31 -10.07
C LEU A 73 -3.39 -0.93 -11.20
N ASP A 74 -3.98 -1.79 -12.02
CA ASP A 74 -3.31 -2.45 -13.15
C ASP A 74 -2.88 -1.42 -14.20
N GLU A 75 -3.81 -0.55 -14.62
CA GLU A 75 -3.52 0.56 -15.55
C GLU A 75 -2.47 1.53 -14.99
N THR A 76 -2.48 1.77 -13.67
CA THR A 76 -1.47 2.58 -13.00
C THR A 76 -0.10 1.93 -13.09
N ALA A 77 0.01 0.61 -12.87
CA ALA A 77 1.27 -0.12 -12.97
C ALA A 77 1.81 -0.13 -14.41
N ASP A 78 0.96 -0.35 -15.39
CA ASP A 78 1.32 -0.31 -16.81
C ASP A 78 1.85 1.07 -17.22
N ARG A 79 1.14 2.15 -16.84
CA ARG A 79 1.60 3.52 -17.13
C ARG A 79 2.97 3.82 -16.51
N LEU A 80 3.22 3.37 -15.28
CA LEU A 80 4.51 3.57 -14.63
C LEU A 80 5.62 2.78 -15.32
N SER A 81 5.31 1.56 -15.77
CA SER A 81 6.25 0.74 -16.56
C SER A 81 6.60 1.41 -17.88
N ASP A 82 5.62 2.01 -18.57
CA ASP A 82 5.86 2.73 -19.83
C ASP A 82 6.79 3.94 -19.60
N ILE A 83 6.59 4.68 -18.51
CA ILE A 83 7.46 5.82 -18.14
C ILE A 83 8.90 5.36 -17.91
N ASP A 84 9.10 4.27 -17.16
CA ASP A 84 10.42 3.70 -16.89
C ASP A 84 11.11 3.26 -18.19
N ILE A 85 10.39 2.60 -19.09
CA ILE A 85 10.90 2.19 -20.41
C ILE A 85 11.26 3.39 -21.30
N GLU A 86 10.40 4.41 -21.35
CA GLU A 86 10.63 5.61 -22.15
C GLU A 86 11.84 6.41 -21.67
N GLN A 87 12.10 6.41 -20.36
CA GLN A 87 13.18 7.16 -19.73
C GLN A 87 14.48 6.35 -19.56
N ASP A 88 14.45 5.04 -19.86
CA ASP A 88 15.55 4.09 -19.55
C ASP A 88 15.92 4.13 -18.05
N THR A 89 14.89 4.09 -17.20
CA THR A 89 14.99 4.12 -15.74
C THR A 89 14.26 2.94 -15.10
N ASP A 90 14.63 2.62 -13.86
CA ASP A 90 13.93 1.65 -13.02
C ASP A 90 13.25 2.35 -11.81
N GLN A 91 12.89 3.63 -11.95
CA GLN A 91 12.45 4.48 -10.85
C GLN A 91 11.21 3.92 -10.13
N TYR A 92 10.29 3.31 -10.88
CA TYR A 92 9.02 2.83 -10.35
C TYR A 92 8.98 1.31 -10.15
N THR A 93 10.10 0.60 -10.30
CA THR A 93 10.13 -0.86 -10.20
C THR A 93 9.57 -1.38 -8.88
N ASP A 94 9.97 -0.82 -7.73
CA ASP A 94 9.44 -1.23 -6.42
C ASP A 94 7.94 -0.92 -6.31
N LEU A 95 7.54 0.26 -6.79
CA LEU A 95 6.15 0.68 -6.77
C LEU A 95 5.25 -0.24 -7.60
N ILE A 96 5.66 -0.56 -8.83
CA ILE A 96 4.95 -1.48 -9.72
C ILE A 96 4.83 -2.87 -9.07
N PHE A 97 5.91 -3.33 -8.42
CA PHE A 97 5.89 -4.60 -7.70
C PHE A 97 4.87 -4.60 -6.55
N ARG A 98 4.84 -3.55 -5.72
CA ARG A 98 3.86 -3.40 -4.63
C ARG A 98 2.42 -3.34 -5.16
N ILE A 99 2.18 -2.65 -6.28
CA ILE A 99 0.86 -2.60 -6.92
C ILE A 99 0.43 -4.01 -7.36
N LYS A 100 1.32 -4.78 -8.01
CA LYS A 100 1.00 -6.13 -8.48
C LYS A 100 0.66 -7.10 -7.34
N ILE A 101 1.41 -7.06 -6.24
CA ILE A 101 1.10 -7.86 -5.04
C ILE A 101 -0.28 -7.46 -4.47
N ALA A 102 -0.60 -6.16 -4.44
CA ALA A 102 -1.90 -5.71 -3.98
C ALA A 102 -3.04 -6.22 -4.86
N ILE A 103 -2.87 -6.21 -6.18
CA ILE A 103 -3.85 -6.77 -7.13
C ILE A 103 -4.04 -8.27 -6.88
N GLU A 104 -2.96 -9.04 -6.79
CA GLU A 104 -3.01 -10.49 -6.54
C GLU A 104 -3.78 -10.79 -5.25
N ARG A 105 -3.50 -10.03 -4.17
CA ARG A 105 -4.24 -10.22 -2.92
C ARG A 105 -5.72 -9.86 -3.03
N LEU A 106 -6.07 -8.82 -3.77
CA LEU A 106 -7.46 -8.44 -4.00
C LEU A 106 -8.20 -9.54 -4.76
N ASP A 107 -7.58 -10.11 -5.79
CA ASP A 107 -8.13 -11.22 -6.56
C ASP A 107 -8.35 -12.47 -5.69
N ASP A 108 -7.40 -12.80 -4.82
CA ASP A 108 -7.52 -13.91 -3.86
C ASP A 108 -8.71 -13.74 -2.91
N ILE A 109 -8.89 -12.53 -2.37
CA ILE A 109 -10.01 -12.21 -1.47
C ILE A 109 -11.32 -12.33 -2.22
N MET A 110 -11.42 -11.75 -3.42
CA MET A 110 -12.62 -11.83 -4.25
C MET A 110 -12.96 -13.28 -4.61
N LEU A 111 -11.96 -14.12 -4.91
CA LEU A 111 -12.17 -15.53 -5.21
C LEU A 111 -12.66 -16.31 -3.99
N ALA A 112 -12.17 -15.99 -2.78
CA ALA A 112 -12.59 -16.64 -1.54
C ALA A 112 -14.03 -16.27 -1.10
N GLU A 113 -14.56 -15.15 -1.59
CA GLU A 113 -15.93 -14.69 -1.31
C GLU A 113 -17.00 -15.26 -2.26
N LEU A 114 -16.60 -16.00 -3.31
CA LEU A 114 -17.47 -16.65 -4.30
C LEU A 114 -17.89 -18.08 -3.89
#